data_AF-A0A8W8JHW2-F1
#
_entry.id   AF-A0A8W8JHW2-F1
#
_cell.length_a   1.000
_cell.length_b   1.000
_cell.length_c   1.000
_cell.angle_alpha   90.00
_cell.angle_beta   90.00
_cell.angle_gamma   90.00
#
_symmetry.space_group_name_H-M   'P 1'
#
loop_
_entity.id
_entity.type
_entity.pdbx_description
1 polymer ?
#
loop_
_entity_poly.entity_id
_entity_poly.type
_entity_poly.pdbx_seq_one_letter_code
_entity_poly.pdbx_strand_id
1 'polypeptide(L)'
;SSAKKEKEDSNDTSRVQPPENDKLDNLDDEETFTKALHRAGKHMENSIIASYVALLLGCLIQDNTMYVSQVKEHLASGSFEDLITILKKFLGFMNLTRAIGSTGGKSIAHVIEVLEGC
;
A
#
# COMPACT_ATOMS: atom_id res chain seq x y z
N SER A 1 2.14 -84.63 28.99
CA SER A 1 0.74 -84.21 29.15
C SER A 1 0.62 -82.78 28.66
N SER A 2 -0.16 -82.60 27.58
CA SER A 2 -0.74 -81.38 26.99
C SER A 2 0.20 -80.17 26.77
N ALA A 3 0.82 -79.94 25.61
CA ALA A 3 0.30 -79.65 24.24
C ALA A 3 0.26 -78.15 23.90
N LYS A 4 1.31 -77.72 23.17
CA LYS A 4 1.36 -76.82 21.98
C LYS A 4 0.29 -75.73 21.81
N LYS A 5 0.75 -74.49 21.52
CA LYS A 5 0.77 -73.96 20.14
C LYS A 5 1.60 -72.66 20.01
N GLU A 6 2.66 -72.73 19.22
CA GLU A 6 3.26 -71.58 18.52
C GLU A 6 2.32 -71.09 17.42
N LYS A 7 2.27 -69.78 17.18
CA LYS A 7 2.01 -69.20 15.86
C LYS A 7 2.55 -67.76 15.79
N GLU A 8 3.65 -67.67 15.07
CA GLU A 8 4.18 -66.59 14.23
C GLU A 8 3.12 -65.65 13.63
N ASP A 9 3.41 -64.33 13.61
CA ASP A 9 3.66 -63.52 12.40
C ASP A 9 3.16 -62.06 12.49
N SER A 10 3.88 -61.18 11.79
CA SER A 10 3.55 -59.83 11.31
C SER A 10 3.70 -58.61 12.24
N ASN A 11 4.91 -58.04 12.19
CA ASN A 11 5.20 -56.69 11.69
C ASN A 11 3.99 -55.73 11.53
N ASP A 12 3.94 -54.66 12.35
CA ASP A 12 3.68 -53.33 11.79
C ASP A 12 4.28 -52.23 12.69
N THR A 13 5.37 -51.64 12.21
CA THR A 13 5.94 -50.40 12.75
C THR A 13 5.15 -49.23 12.18
N SER A 14 3.98 -48.92 12.75
CA SER A 14 3.28 -47.68 12.45
C SER A 14 3.78 -46.55 13.35
N ARG A 15 4.96 -46.02 13.01
CA ARG A 15 5.40 -44.68 13.44
C ARG A 15 4.45 -43.68 12.78
N VAL A 16 3.47 -43.18 13.52
CA VAL A 16 2.62 -42.07 13.09
C VAL A 16 3.52 -40.84 12.90
N GLN A 17 3.85 -40.55 11.65
CA GLN A 17 4.42 -39.27 11.24
C GLN A 17 3.28 -38.23 11.30
N PRO A 18 3.49 -37.04 11.88
CA PRO A 18 2.54 -35.95 11.72
C PRO A 18 2.45 -35.57 10.23
N PRO A 19 1.29 -35.14 9.72
CA PRO A 19 1.10 -34.85 8.31
C PRO A 19 2.00 -33.70 7.87
N GLU A 20 2.85 -33.95 6.88
CA GLU A 20 3.79 -32.97 6.31
C GLU A 20 3.11 -32.03 5.29
N ASN A 21 1.79 -32.16 5.09
CA ASN A 21 1.04 -31.42 4.07
C ASN A 21 0.55 -30.03 4.50
N ASP A 22 0.48 -29.71 5.80
CA ASP A 22 -0.02 -28.39 6.24
C ASP A 22 1.00 -27.26 6.01
N LYS A 23 2.28 -27.56 5.80
CA LYS A 23 3.30 -26.52 5.61
C LYS A 23 3.37 -25.97 4.19
N LEU A 24 2.96 -26.72 3.18
CA LEU A 24 3.10 -26.29 1.78
C LEU A 24 2.03 -25.26 1.38
N ASP A 25 0.79 -25.47 1.82
CA ASP A 25 -0.33 -24.53 1.57
C ASP A 25 -0.13 -23.19 2.31
N ASN A 26 0.38 -23.22 3.55
CA ASN A 26 0.65 -22.00 4.32
C ASN A 26 1.80 -21.15 3.75
N LEU A 27 2.77 -21.75 3.03
CA LEU A 27 3.89 -21.02 2.44
C LEU A 27 3.48 -20.25 1.19
N ASP A 28 2.57 -20.78 0.36
CA ASP A 28 2.03 -20.06 -0.80
C ASP A 28 1.16 -18.88 -0.36
N ASP A 29 0.43 -19.05 0.75
CA ASP A 29 -0.33 -17.98 1.41
C ASP A 29 0.59 -16.90 2.01
N GLU A 30 1.71 -17.29 2.66
CA GLU A 30 2.68 -16.35 3.23
C GLU A 30 3.45 -15.58 2.13
N GLU A 31 3.82 -16.25 1.03
CA GLU A 31 4.44 -15.61 -0.12
C GLU A 31 3.47 -14.63 -0.79
N THR A 32 2.21 -15.04 -0.98
CA THR A 32 1.15 -14.19 -1.56
C THR A 32 0.86 -12.98 -0.67
N PHE A 33 0.77 -13.18 0.64
CA PHE A 33 0.61 -12.11 1.62
C PHE A 33 1.78 -11.12 1.56
N THR A 34 3.02 -11.61 1.52
CA THR A 34 4.23 -10.78 1.44
C THR A 34 4.26 -9.95 0.15
N LYS A 35 3.89 -10.55 -0.99
CA LYS A 35 3.76 -9.83 -2.28
C LYS A 35 2.68 -8.75 -2.22
N ALA A 36 1.53 -9.03 -1.60
CA ALA A 36 0.46 -8.06 -1.43
C ALA A 36 0.89 -6.89 -0.54
N LEU A 37 1.59 -7.17 0.57
CA LEU A 37 2.14 -6.16 1.46
C LEU A 37 3.15 -5.27 0.75
N HIS A 38 4.07 -5.86 -0.02
CA HIS A 38 5.04 -5.08 -0.81
C HIS A 38 4.35 -4.20 -1.86
N ARG A 39 3.33 -4.73 -2.54
CA ARG A 39 2.53 -3.96 -3.51
C ARG A 39 1.81 -2.78 -2.86
N ALA A 40 1.24 -2.98 -1.67
CA ALA A 40 0.61 -1.91 -0.90
C ALA A 40 1.64 -0.85 -0.46
N GLY A 41 2.82 -1.27 0.00
CA GLY A 41 3.92 -0.37 0.35
C GLY A 41 4.38 0.49 -0.85
N LYS A 42 4.61 -0.15 -2.00
CA LYS A 42 4.97 0.56 -3.25
C LYS A 42 3.88 1.52 -3.71
N HIS A 43 2.61 1.14 -3.58
CA HIS A 43 1.50 2.04 -3.89
C HIS A 43 1.51 3.28 -2.99
N MET A 44 1.77 3.09 -1.69
CA MET A 44 1.88 4.20 -0.74
C MET A 44 3.06 5.11 -1.10
N GLU A 45 4.23 4.56 -1.41
CA GLU A 45 5.40 5.32 -1.86
C GLU A 45 5.07 6.17 -3.09
N ASN A 46 4.49 5.55 -4.12
CA ASN A 46 4.05 6.27 -5.32
C ASN A 46 3.04 7.38 -5.00
N SER A 47 2.10 7.12 -4.08
CA SER A 47 1.10 8.10 -3.66
C SER A 47 1.75 9.32 -2.99
N ILE A 48 2.75 9.10 -2.12
CA ILE A 48 3.49 10.17 -1.46
C ILE A 48 4.30 10.99 -2.47
N ILE A 49 4.99 10.33 -3.40
CA ILE A 49 5.73 11.01 -4.48
C ILE A 49 4.78 11.88 -5.31
N ALA A 50 3.63 11.34 -5.72
CA ALA A 50 2.63 12.09 -6.47
C ALA A 50 2.10 13.30 -5.68
N SER A 51 1.90 13.17 -4.37
CA SER A 51 1.50 14.28 -3.51
C SER A 51 2.54 15.40 -3.47
N TYR A 52 3.83 15.08 -3.38
CA TYR A 52 4.88 16.10 -3.41
C TYR A 52 5.00 16.79 -4.77
N VAL A 53 4.84 16.04 -5.88
CA VAL A 53 4.80 16.64 -7.22
C VAL A 53 3.60 17.58 -7.36
N ALA A 54 2.41 17.15 -6.92
CA ALA A 54 1.21 17.98 -6.94
C ALA A 54 1.38 19.23 -6.06
N LEU A 55 2.04 19.11 -4.90
CA LEU A 55 2.30 20.23 -4.01
C LEU A 55 3.26 21.25 -4.66
N LEU A 56 4.32 20.77 -5.30
CA LEU A 56 5.27 21.63 -6.03
C LEU A 56 4.59 22.39 -7.17
N LEU A 57 3.76 21.69 -7.97
CA LEU A 57 2.97 22.33 -9.03
C LEU A 57 1.98 23.35 -8.45
N GLY A 58 1.32 23.03 -7.35
CA GLY A 58 0.42 23.94 -6.66
C GLY A 58 1.12 25.19 -6.12
N CYS A 59 2.32 25.06 -5.55
CA CYS A 59 3.14 26.21 -5.15
C CYS A 59 3.54 27.09 -6.35
N LEU A 60 3.95 26.47 -7.47
CA LEU A 60 4.30 27.20 -8.69
C LEU A 60 3.14 28.05 -9.22
N ILE A 61 1.93 27.48 -9.20
CA ILE A 61 0.69 28.15 -9.63
C ILE A 61 0.29 29.25 -8.65
N GLN A 62 0.40 28.98 -7.34
CA GLN A 62 0.13 29.96 -6.28
C GLN A 62 0.98 31.22 -6.44
N ASP A 63 2.25 31.06 -6.77
CA ASP A 63 3.18 32.18 -6.94
C ASP A 63 3.00 32.89 -8.29
N ASN A 64 2.52 32.18 -9.32
CA ASN A 64 2.32 32.75 -10.65
C ASN A 64 1.24 32.02 -11.46
N THR A 65 0.11 32.70 -11.65
CA THR A 65 -1.07 32.18 -12.37
C THR A 65 -0.83 31.99 -13.87
N MET A 66 0.26 32.52 -14.46
CA MET A 66 0.61 32.29 -15.86
C MET A 66 0.98 30.81 -16.14
N TYR A 67 1.31 30.04 -15.11
CA TYR A 67 1.58 28.61 -15.23
C TYR A 67 0.31 27.75 -15.25
N VAL A 68 -0.88 28.31 -14.94
CA VAL A 68 -2.14 27.54 -14.92
C VAL A 68 -2.38 26.84 -16.26
N SER A 69 -2.37 27.58 -17.37
CA SER A 69 -2.63 27.03 -18.70
C SER A 69 -1.53 26.03 -19.12
N GLN A 70 -0.28 26.33 -18.83
CA GLN A 70 0.87 25.47 -19.18
C GLN A 70 0.80 24.13 -18.44
N VAL A 71 0.49 24.15 -17.14
CA VAL A 71 0.36 22.90 -16.38
C VAL A 71 -0.86 22.12 -16.83
N LYS A 72 -2.02 22.77 -17.06
CA LYS A 72 -3.24 22.08 -17.55
C LYS A 72 -3.01 21.38 -18.89
N GLU A 73 -2.24 21.95 -19.81
CA GLU A 73 -1.91 21.34 -21.10
C GLU A 73 -1.16 20.00 -20.95
N HIS A 74 -0.37 19.84 -19.89
CA HIS A 74 0.36 18.62 -19.60
C HIS A 74 -0.42 17.60 -18.75
N LEU A 75 -1.62 17.94 -18.28
CA LEU A 75 -2.47 17.03 -17.52
C LEU A 75 -3.40 16.27 -18.47
N ALA A 76 -3.49 14.95 -18.29
CA ALA A 76 -4.32 14.09 -19.12
C ALA A 76 -5.83 14.48 -19.09
N SER A 77 -6.30 15.01 -17.95
CA SER A 77 -7.67 15.49 -17.76
C SER A 77 -7.88 16.94 -18.25
N GLY A 78 -6.80 17.69 -18.51
CA GLY A 78 -6.86 19.14 -18.73
C GLY A 78 -7.29 19.95 -17.50
N SER A 79 -7.38 19.33 -16.31
CA SER A 79 -7.85 19.95 -15.07
C SER A 79 -7.01 19.54 -13.86
N PHE A 80 -7.09 20.31 -12.77
CA PHE A 80 -6.36 20.02 -11.53
C PHE A 80 -7.04 18.99 -10.62
N GLU A 81 -8.15 18.38 -11.03
CA GLU A 81 -8.94 17.45 -10.20
C GLU A 81 -8.10 16.31 -9.61
N ASP A 82 -7.20 15.72 -10.41
CA ASP A 82 -6.33 14.63 -9.95
C ASP A 82 -5.31 15.13 -8.90
N LEU A 83 -4.78 16.34 -9.09
CA LEU A 83 -3.84 16.98 -8.17
C LEU A 83 -4.54 17.35 -6.85
N ILE A 84 -5.73 17.95 -6.94
CA ILE A 84 -6.58 18.28 -5.79
C ILE A 84 -6.91 17.02 -5.00
N THR A 85 -7.30 15.95 -5.71
CA THR A 85 -7.67 14.67 -5.09
C THR A 85 -6.49 14.05 -4.34
N ILE A 86 -5.28 14.03 -4.93
CA ILE A 86 -4.11 13.47 -4.25
C ILE A 86 -3.67 14.34 -3.07
N LEU A 87 -3.77 15.66 -3.16
CA LEU A 87 -3.43 16.58 -2.08
C LEU A 87 -4.40 16.50 -0.90
N LYS A 88 -5.70 16.33 -1.14
CA LYS A 88 -6.69 16.08 -0.07
C LYS A 88 -6.39 14.78 0.69
N LYS A 89 -6.06 13.71 -0.04
CA LYS A 89 -5.64 12.43 0.56
C LYS A 89 -4.34 12.59 1.33
N PHE A 90 -3.38 13.33 0.80
CA PHE A 90 -2.11 13.62 1.45
C PHE A 90 -2.28 14.40 2.75
N LEU A 91 -3.07 15.47 2.74
CA LEU A 91 -3.37 16.26 3.93
C LEU A 91 -4.03 15.38 5.02
N GLY A 92 -4.99 14.54 4.62
CA GLY A 92 -5.60 13.55 5.53
C GLY A 92 -4.57 12.58 6.12
N PHE A 93 -3.65 12.08 5.28
CA PHE A 93 -2.59 11.18 5.70
C PHE A 93 -1.56 11.84 6.64
N MET A 94 -1.14 13.08 6.36
CA MET A 94 -0.21 13.84 7.21
C MET A 94 -0.81 14.15 8.58
N ASN A 95 -2.12 14.42 8.63
CA ASN A 95 -2.85 14.58 9.88
C ASN A 95 -2.94 13.27 10.66
N LEU A 96 -3.19 12.14 9.98
CA LEU A 96 -3.28 10.81 10.59
C LEU A 96 -1.94 10.38 11.20
N THR A 97 -0.84 10.56 10.45
CA THR A 97 0.51 10.17 10.88
C THR A 97 1.14 11.15 11.88
N ARG A 98 0.49 12.29 12.14
CA ARG A 98 1.02 13.41 12.95
C ARG A 98 2.40 13.87 12.46
N ALA A 99 2.68 13.70 11.18
CA ALA A 99 3.98 14.02 10.57
C ALA A 99 4.13 15.52 10.26
N ILE A 100 3.07 16.32 10.41
CA ILE A 100 3.09 17.75 10.09
C ILE A 100 2.57 18.61 11.25
N GLY A 101 3.25 19.72 11.49
CA GLY A 101 2.79 20.74 12.42
C GLY A 101 1.60 21.53 11.86
N SER A 102 0.92 22.30 12.73
CA SER A 102 -0.26 23.09 12.38
C SER A 102 -0.03 24.06 11.22
N THR A 103 1.18 24.60 11.07
CA THR A 103 1.55 25.49 9.96
C THR A 103 1.61 24.76 8.62
N GLY A 104 2.26 23.59 8.56
CA GLY A 104 2.40 22.85 7.30
C GLY A 104 1.07 22.30 6.79
N GLY A 105 0.19 21.85 7.68
CA GLY A 105 -1.17 21.44 7.30
C GLY A 105 -1.98 22.58 6.69
N LYS A 106 -1.87 23.80 7.24
CA LYS A 106 -2.50 25.01 6.68
C LYS A 106 -1.93 25.38 5.31
N SER A 107 -0.62 25.26 5.13
CA SER A 107 0.01 25.53 3.83
C SER A 107 -0.48 24.57 2.74
N ILE A 108 -0.59 23.27 3.03
CA ILE A 108 -1.14 22.30 2.07
C ILE A 108 -2.60 22.60 1.76
N ALA A 109 -3.41 22.92 2.78
CA ALA A 109 -4.81 23.29 2.58
C ALA A 109 -4.95 24.53 1.67
N HIS A 110 -4.10 25.55 1.87
CA HIS A 110 -4.12 26.74 1.03
C HIS A 110 -3.76 26.45 -0.43
N VAL A 111 -2.78 25.58 -0.68
CA VAL A 111 -2.46 25.15 -2.04
C VAL A 111 -3.64 24.45 -2.72
N ILE A 112 -4.41 23.65 -1.97
CA ILE A 112 -5.64 23.02 -2.49
C ILE A 112 -6.65 24.08 -2.90
N GLU A 113 -6.90 25.09 -2.06
CA GLU A 113 -7.82 26.21 -2.36
C GLU A 113 -7.41 26.97 -3.63
N VAL A 114 -6.12 27.22 -3.82
CA VAL A 114 -5.59 27.87 -5.03
C VAL A 114 -5.92 27.04 -6.28
N LEU A 115 -5.67 25.74 -6.24
CA LEU A 115 -5.94 24.84 -7.37
C LEU A 115 -7.44 24.72 -7.67
N GLU A 116 -8.29 24.70 -6.64
CA GLU A 116 -9.76 24.71 -6.79
C GLU A 116 -10.28 26.02 -7.42
N GLY A 117 -9.56 27.12 -7.25
CA GLY A 117 -9.89 28.42 -7.85
C GLY A 117 -9.46 28.58 -9.32
N CYS A 118 -8.75 27.62 -9.90
CA CYS A 118 -8.15 27.71 -11.25
C CYS A 118 -8.85 26.87 -12.32
#